data_AF-A0A2G0Z6X5-F1
#
_entry.id   AF-A0A2G0Z6X5-F1
#
_cell.length_a   1.000
_cell.length_b   1.000
_cell.length_c   1.000
_cell.angle_alpha   90.00
_cell.angle_beta   90.00
_cell.angle_gamma   90.00
#
_symmetry.space_group_name_H-M   'P 1'
#
loop_
_entity.id
_entity.type
_entity.pdbx_description
1 polymer ?
#
loop_
_entity_poly.entity_id
_entity_poly.type
_entity_poly.pdbx_seq_one_letter_code
_entity_poly.pdbx_strand_id
1 'polypeptide(L)'
;MTDTPGTDNTTTVTLTAPSAVNEGGKITYTATLSNKADTDVTLTLDNKQTITIKAGETVGTVTVDAPGDDVFIDKSTQTVQITDTAGGNFEKLVVAGNGATTTINDTIDKVDVVLTATKTVGEGGQIVYTATLVDKNGTPVKPWAKAARSSTPPRLWIKTAHRC
;
A
#
# COMPACT_ATOMS: atom_id res chain seq x y z
N MET A 1 3.41 42.18 -20.67
CA MET A 1 3.81 42.06 -19.26
C MET A 1 5.11 42.81 -19.11
N THR A 2 5.13 43.86 -18.31
CA THR A 2 6.36 44.60 -17.98
C THR A 2 6.91 44.00 -16.70
N ASP A 3 7.84 43.06 -16.84
CA ASP A 3 8.63 42.60 -15.71
C ASP A 3 9.52 43.75 -15.21
N THR A 4 9.64 43.87 -13.89
CA THR A 4 10.55 44.82 -13.26
C THR A 4 11.85 44.08 -13.02
N PRO A 5 12.98 44.47 -13.66
CA PRO A 5 14.25 43.78 -13.47
C PRO A 5 14.63 43.71 -11.99
N GLY A 6 14.67 42.49 -11.42
CA GLY A 6 15.14 42.25 -10.04
C GLY A 6 14.22 41.46 -9.11
N THR A 7 13.02 41.03 -9.53
CA THR A 7 12.17 40.14 -8.72
C THR A 7 11.69 38.93 -9.53
N ASP A 8 12.24 37.75 -9.25
CA ASP A 8 11.74 36.50 -9.85
C ASP A 8 10.27 36.28 -9.45
N ASN A 9 9.39 36.09 -10.42
CA ASN A 9 8.04 35.59 -10.17
C ASN A 9 8.14 34.14 -9.69
N THR A 10 7.98 33.94 -8.38
CA THR A 10 8.09 32.61 -7.77
C THR A 10 6.78 31.87 -7.90
N THR A 11 6.82 30.73 -8.58
CA THR A 11 5.74 29.73 -8.57
C THR A 11 6.06 28.65 -7.54
N THR A 12 5.06 28.24 -6.76
CA THR A 12 5.19 27.12 -5.83
C THR A 12 4.44 25.91 -6.34
N VAL A 13 4.96 24.71 -6.04
CA VAL A 13 4.24 23.44 -6.19
C VAL A 13 4.11 22.78 -4.82
N THR A 14 2.90 22.34 -4.47
CA THR A 14 2.63 21.54 -3.27
C THR A 14 2.24 20.13 -3.66
N LEU A 15 2.53 19.16 -2.80
CA LEU A 15 2.12 17.76 -2.97
C LEU A 15 1.17 17.37 -1.84
N THR A 16 0.04 16.76 -2.17
CA THR A 16 -0.94 16.27 -1.20
C THR A 16 -1.36 14.84 -1.52
N ALA A 17 -1.84 14.12 -0.50
CA ALA A 17 -2.41 12.78 -0.58
C ALA A 17 -3.47 12.61 0.54
N PRO A 18 -4.32 11.58 0.48
CA PRO A 18 -5.18 11.22 1.61
C PRO A 18 -4.36 11.00 2.89
N SER A 19 -4.88 11.41 4.03
CA SER A 19 -4.23 11.20 5.34
C SER A 19 -4.23 9.73 5.75
N ALA A 20 -5.21 8.96 5.29
CA ALA A 20 -5.28 7.52 5.50
C ALA A 20 -5.98 6.81 4.35
N VAL A 21 -5.57 5.57 4.11
CA VAL A 21 -6.24 4.59 3.25
C VAL A 21 -6.18 3.21 3.93
N ASN A 22 -6.93 2.24 3.43
CA ASN A 22 -6.77 0.85 3.85
C ASN A 22 -5.88 0.09 2.85
N GLU A 23 -5.32 -1.05 3.28
CA GLU A 23 -4.73 -2.03 2.37
C GLU A 23 -5.69 -2.46 1.25
N GLY A 24 -5.13 -2.81 0.10
CA GLY A 24 -5.87 -3.04 -1.14
C GLY A 24 -6.51 -1.78 -1.75
N GLY A 25 -6.39 -0.63 -1.08
CA GLY A 25 -6.87 0.67 -1.53
C GLY A 25 -5.97 1.33 -2.57
N LYS A 26 -6.22 2.62 -2.81
CA LYS A 26 -5.44 3.46 -3.73
C LYS A 26 -5.03 4.76 -3.07
N ILE A 27 -3.82 5.22 -3.37
CA ILE A 27 -3.29 6.52 -2.93
C ILE A 27 -3.18 7.42 -4.16
N THR A 28 -3.94 8.52 -4.17
CA THR A 28 -3.83 9.53 -5.23
C THR A 28 -3.01 10.70 -4.72
N TYR A 29 -1.84 10.90 -5.31
CA TYR A 29 -1.02 12.08 -5.10
C TYR A 29 -1.49 13.19 -6.03
N THR A 30 -1.66 14.38 -5.48
CA THR A 30 -2.09 15.57 -6.22
C THR A 30 -1.02 16.65 -6.05
N ALA A 31 -0.45 17.09 -7.17
CA ALA A 31 0.42 18.25 -7.20
C ALA A 31 -0.36 19.47 -7.67
N THR A 32 -0.20 20.59 -6.98
CA THR A 32 -0.84 21.85 -7.36
C THR A 32 0.14 23.02 -7.39
N LEU A 33 0.16 23.69 -8.55
CA LEU A 33 0.93 24.90 -8.80
C LEU A 33 0.15 26.14 -8.37
N SER A 34 0.86 27.16 -7.88
CA SER A 34 0.28 28.47 -7.57
C SER A 34 -0.07 29.28 -8.82
N ASN A 35 0.52 28.96 -9.97
CA ASN A 35 0.32 29.63 -11.26
C ASN A 35 0.18 28.60 -12.38
N LYS A 36 -0.51 28.95 -13.47
CA LYS A 36 -0.64 28.08 -14.65
C LYS A 36 0.72 27.88 -15.32
N ALA A 37 0.98 26.67 -15.79
CA ALA A 37 2.19 26.35 -16.53
C ALA A 37 2.05 26.72 -18.02
N ASP A 38 3.09 27.27 -18.65
CA ASP A 38 3.05 27.56 -20.10
C ASP A 38 3.36 26.32 -20.95
N THR A 39 4.13 25.39 -20.39
CA THR A 39 4.44 24.07 -20.96
C THR A 39 4.13 22.98 -19.95
N ASP A 40 4.11 21.72 -20.37
CA ASP A 40 3.94 20.60 -19.45
C ASP A 40 5.00 20.65 -18.33
N VAL A 41 4.57 20.44 -17.09
CA VAL A 41 5.45 20.25 -15.93
C VAL A 41 5.48 18.76 -15.60
N THR A 42 6.67 18.20 -15.46
CA THR A 42 6.87 16.84 -14.97
C THR A 42 7.50 16.88 -13.59
N LEU A 43 6.86 16.21 -12.63
CA LEU A 43 7.33 16.09 -11.25
C LEU A 43 7.69 14.63 -11.00
N THR A 44 8.91 14.37 -10.56
CA THR A 44 9.35 13.03 -10.16
C THR A 44 9.21 12.91 -8.65
N LEU A 45 8.62 11.81 -8.19
CA LEU A 45 8.44 11.49 -6.78
C LEU A 45 9.49 10.45 -6.32
N ASP A 46 9.81 10.43 -5.03
CA ASP A 46 10.77 9.48 -4.44
C ASP A 46 10.33 8.00 -4.55
N ASN A 47 9.03 7.75 -4.66
CA ASN A 47 8.44 6.45 -4.97
C ASN A 47 8.54 6.07 -6.47
N LYS A 48 9.32 6.84 -7.25
CA LYS A 48 9.58 6.67 -8.69
C LYS A 48 8.39 6.91 -9.60
N GLN A 49 7.28 7.43 -9.08
CA GLN A 49 6.15 7.85 -9.90
C GLN A 49 6.38 9.25 -10.47
N THR A 50 5.64 9.57 -11.51
CA THR A 50 5.67 10.89 -12.16
C THR A 50 4.28 11.50 -12.18
N ILE A 51 4.18 12.78 -11.83
CA ILE A 51 2.99 13.60 -12.06
C ILE A 51 3.27 14.53 -13.24
N THR A 52 2.36 14.56 -14.22
CA THR A 52 2.39 15.56 -15.29
C THR A 52 1.28 16.57 -15.08
N ILE A 53 1.63 17.86 -14.99
CA ILE A 53 0.68 18.97 -15.04
C ILE A 53 0.73 19.52 -16.46
N LYS A 54 -0.40 19.53 -17.15
CA LYS A 54 -0.45 19.95 -18.56
C LYS A 54 -0.29 21.46 -18.71
N ALA A 55 0.25 21.89 -19.85
CA ALA A 55 0.27 23.29 -20.22
C ALA A 55 -1.14 23.92 -20.07
N GLY A 56 -1.19 25.11 -19.50
CA GLY A 56 -2.42 25.83 -19.16
C GLY A 56 -3.08 25.39 -17.86
N GLU A 57 -2.62 24.31 -17.21
CA GLU A 57 -3.20 23.77 -15.98
C GLU A 57 -2.37 24.10 -14.74
N THR A 58 -2.96 23.88 -13.58
CA THR A 58 -2.30 24.02 -12.27
C THR A 58 -2.29 22.72 -11.48
N VAL A 59 -2.98 21.68 -11.93
CA VAL A 59 -3.15 20.44 -11.18
C VAL A 59 -2.76 19.24 -12.03
N GLY A 60 -2.03 18.32 -11.41
CA GLY A 60 -1.75 17.00 -11.97
C GLY A 60 -1.85 15.95 -10.86
N THR A 61 -2.18 14.73 -11.26
CA THR A 61 -2.34 13.62 -10.32
C THR A 61 -1.63 12.37 -10.80
N VAL A 62 -1.30 11.49 -9.86
CA VAL A 62 -0.94 10.11 -10.12
C VAL A 62 -1.54 9.24 -9.03
N THR A 63 -2.05 8.07 -9.41
CA THR A 63 -2.63 7.12 -8.47
C THR A 63 -1.78 5.86 -8.44
N VAL A 64 -1.45 5.42 -7.23
CA VAL A 64 -0.76 4.15 -6.96
C VAL A 64 -1.64 3.25 -6.12
N ASP A 65 -1.38 1.95 -6.19
CA ASP A 65 -1.99 1.00 -5.28
C ASP A 65 -1.33 1.11 -3.89
N ALA A 66 -2.15 1.03 -2.84
CA ALA A 66 -1.66 0.76 -1.50
C ALA A 66 -1.08 -0.68 -1.42
N PRO A 67 -0.33 -1.03 -0.37
CA PRO A 67 0.03 -2.42 -0.11
C PRO A 67 -1.19 -3.36 -0.19
N GLY A 68 -0.96 -4.59 -0.65
CA GLY A 68 -2.02 -5.57 -0.81
C GLY A 68 -2.62 -5.96 0.54
N ASP A 69 -3.92 -6.22 0.54
CA ASP A 69 -4.69 -6.72 1.69
C ASP A 69 -4.36 -8.20 1.96
N ASP A 70 -3.98 -8.51 3.20
CA ASP A 70 -3.77 -9.87 3.66
C ASP A 70 -4.21 -10.06 5.13
N VAL A 71 -4.11 -11.30 5.64
CA VAL A 71 -4.64 -11.64 6.97
C VAL A 71 -3.78 -11.15 8.14
N PHE A 72 -2.62 -10.58 7.88
CA PHE A 72 -1.64 -10.22 8.89
C PHE A 72 -1.62 -8.73 9.15
N ILE A 73 -1.62 -8.38 10.44
CA ILE A 73 -1.53 -6.99 10.86
C ILE A 73 -0.19 -6.38 10.42
N ASP A 74 -0.22 -5.50 9.41
CA ASP A 74 0.99 -4.86 8.90
C ASP A 74 0.83 -3.36 8.56
N LYS A 75 -0.05 -2.68 9.29
CA LYS A 75 -0.24 -1.22 9.23
C LYS A 75 1.09 -0.47 9.10
N SER A 76 1.10 0.52 8.22
CA SER A 76 2.31 1.27 7.90
C SER A 76 2.03 2.75 7.64
N THR A 77 3.08 3.53 7.43
CA THR A 77 2.98 4.94 7.03
C THR A 77 3.94 5.16 5.87
N GLN A 78 3.45 5.87 4.85
CA GLN A 78 4.23 6.22 3.68
C GLN A 78 4.26 7.74 3.53
N THR A 79 5.47 8.29 3.47
CA THR A 79 5.71 9.69 3.12
C THR A 79 6.34 9.73 1.73
N VAL A 80 5.79 10.55 0.85
CA VAL A 80 6.28 10.73 -0.53
C VAL A 80 6.58 12.19 -0.78
N GLN A 81 7.73 12.46 -1.38
CA GLN A 81 8.23 13.79 -1.68
C GLN A 81 8.46 13.98 -3.18
N ILE A 82 8.39 15.23 -3.64
CA ILE A 82 8.86 15.62 -4.97
C ILE A 82 10.39 15.69 -4.91
N THR A 83 11.07 14.91 -5.75
CA THR A 83 12.54 14.86 -5.82
C THR A 83 13.11 15.64 -6.99
N ASP A 84 12.33 15.83 -8.05
CA ASP A 84 12.75 16.57 -9.24
C ASP A 84 11.57 17.23 -9.95
N THR A 85 11.84 18.33 -10.64
CA THR A 85 10.84 19.11 -11.39
C THR A 85 11.42 19.58 -12.71
N ALA A 86 10.70 19.40 -13.81
CA ALA A 86 11.11 19.83 -15.14
C ALA A 86 9.94 20.47 -15.92
N GLY A 87 10.26 21.41 -16.81
CA GLY A 87 9.28 22.08 -17.68
C GLY A 87 8.60 23.30 -17.05
N GLY A 88 7.38 23.60 -17.48
CA GLY A 88 6.57 24.72 -16.98
C GLY A 88 6.93 26.11 -17.51
N ASN A 89 8.19 26.34 -17.89
CA ASN A 89 8.72 27.64 -18.34
C ASN A 89 8.54 28.77 -17.31
N PHE A 90 8.70 28.47 -16.02
CA PHE A 90 8.69 29.47 -14.96
C PHE A 90 10.06 30.16 -14.83
N GLU A 91 10.06 31.42 -14.41
CA GLU A 91 11.28 32.10 -13.97
C GLU A 91 11.87 31.40 -12.73
N LYS A 92 11.00 30.95 -11.81
CA LYS A 92 11.37 30.18 -10.64
C LYS A 92 10.25 29.25 -10.18
N LEU A 93 10.59 27.98 -9.96
CA LEU A 93 9.70 26.98 -9.37
C LEU A 93 10.27 26.49 -8.03
N VAL A 94 9.45 26.48 -7.00
CA VAL A 94 9.82 26.03 -5.64
C VAL A 94 8.87 24.94 -5.19
N VAL A 95 9.43 23.81 -4.75
CA VAL A 95 8.67 22.78 -4.03
C VAL A 95 8.41 23.28 -2.61
N ALA A 96 7.13 23.34 -2.22
CA ALA A 96 6.71 23.76 -0.89
C ALA A 96 6.22 22.57 -0.05
N GLY A 97 6.55 22.59 1.24
CA GLY A 97 6.20 21.53 2.19
C GLY A 97 7.20 20.38 2.21
N ASN A 98 6.90 19.38 3.04
CA ASN A 98 7.79 18.24 3.33
C ASN A 98 7.32 16.93 2.67
N GLY A 99 6.51 17.03 1.61
CA GLY A 99 5.83 15.90 0.98
C GLY A 99 4.45 15.58 1.56
N ALA A 100 3.86 14.50 1.07
CA ALA A 100 2.55 14.00 1.46
C ALA A 100 2.70 12.70 2.26
N THR A 101 2.03 12.61 3.41
CA THR A 101 2.07 11.43 4.29
C THR A 101 0.69 10.77 4.33
N THR A 102 0.69 9.46 4.14
CA THR A 102 -0.51 8.62 4.18
C THR A 102 -0.29 7.46 5.14
N THR A 103 -1.20 7.29 6.09
CA THR A 103 -1.29 6.09 6.92
C THR A 103 -2.00 4.99 6.15
N ILE A 104 -1.46 3.79 6.17
CA ILE A 104 -2.08 2.60 5.59
C ILE A 104 -2.60 1.77 6.75
N ASN A 105 -3.91 1.64 6.82
CA ASN A 105 -4.59 0.87 7.85
C ASN A 105 -4.74 -0.58 7.40
N ASP A 106 -4.39 -1.46 8.32
CA ASP A 106 -4.72 -2.87 8.29
C ASP A 106 -6.25 -3.07 8.25
N THR A 107 -6.69 -4.03 7.45
CA THR A 107 -8.09 -4.46 7.38
C THR A 107 -8.36 -5.64 8.31
N ILE A 108 -9.62 -5.78 8.74
CA ILE A 108 -10.00 -6.92 9.55
C ILE A 108 -10.33 -8.10 8.64
N ASP A 109 -9.47 -9.10 8.69
CA ASP A 109 -9.65 -10.32 7.93
C ASP A 109 -10.20 -11.47 8.75
N LYS A 110 -11.20 -12.14 8.17
CA LYS A 110 -11.76 -13.35 8.73
C LYS A 110 -10.89 -14.55 8.35
N VAL A 111 -10.45 -15.27 9.37
CA VAL A 111 -9.78 -16.56 9.22
C VAL A 111 -10.69 -17.66 9.74
N ASP A 112 -10.99 -18.64 8.90
CA ASP A 112 -11.81 -19.80 9.25
C ASP A 112 -10.93 -21.03 9.51
N VAL A 113 -11.42 -21.93 10.38
CA VAL A 113 -10.81 -23.25 10.60
C VAL A 113 -11.59 -24.29 9.80
N VAL A 114 -10.93 -24.96 8.87
CA VAL A 114 -11.46 -26.13 8.16
C VAL A 114 -10.95 -27.39 8.84
N LEU A 115 -11.87 -28.19 9.40
CA LEU A 115 -11.56 -29.47 10.04
C LEU A 115 -11.88 -30.63 9.08
N THR A 116 -10.89 -31.47 8.81
CA THR A 116 -11.05 -32.73 8.09
C THR A 116 -10.73 -33.89 9.01
N ALA A 117 -11.37 -35.03 8.79
CA ALA A 117 -11.12 -36.25 9.55
C ALA A 117 -10.89 -37.43 8.59
N THR A 118 -10.15 -38.44 9.05
CA THR A 118 -10.10 -39.74 8.39
C THR A 118 -11.53 -40.26 8.21
N LYS A 119 -11.96 -40.51 6.96
CA LYS A 119 -13.36 -40.80 6.62
C LYS A 119 -13.82 -42.17 7.08
N THR A 120 -12.93 -43.16 7.08
CA THR A 120 -13.22 -44.54 7.45
C THR A 120 -12.01 -45.14 8.16
N VAL A 121 -12.28 -45.92 9.21
CA VAL A 121 -11.28 -46.74 9.91
C VAL A 121 -11.90 -48.10 10.20
N GLY A 122 -11.08 -49.16 10.19
CA GLY A 122 -11.49 -50.47 10.72
C GLY A 122 -11.54 -50.46 12.25
N GLU A 123 -12.10 -51.52 12.84
CA GLU A 123 -12.09 -51.71 14.29
C GLU A 123 -10.65 -51.68 14.83
N GLY A 124 -10.43 -50.93 15.91
CA GLY A 124 -9.09 -50.67 16.46
C GLY A 124 -8.26 -49.62 15.71
N GLY A 125 -8.78 -49.00 14.64
CA GLY A 125 -8.09 -47.97 13.86
C GLY A 125 -8.06 -46.57 14.50
N GLN A 126 -7.11 -45.74 14.06
CA GLN A 126 -6.93 -44.36 14.52
C GLN A 126 -7.62 -43.36 13.57
N ILE A 127 -8.47 -42.49 14.11
CA ILE A 127 -9.02 -41.34 13.38
C ILE A 127 -8.07 -40.15 13.56
N VAL A 128 -7.62 -39.56 12.46
CA VAL A 128 -6.81 -38.34 12.45
C VAL A 128 -7.67 -37.17 12.05
N TYR A 129 -7.64 -36.12 12.87
CA TYR A 129 -8.24 -34.83 12.56
C TYR A 129 -7.16 -33.85 12.09
N THR A 130 -7.38 -33.20 10.95
CA THR A 130 -6.50 -32.15 10.44
C THR A 130 -7.27 -30.84 10.38
N ALA A 131 -6.83 -29.85 11.15
CA ALA A 131 -7.33 -28.49 11.10
C ALA A 131 -6.43 -27.64 10.17
N THR A 132 -7.05 -26.90 9.25
CA THR A 132 -6.37 -25.95 8.36
C THR A 132 -6.97 -24.58 8.55
N LEU A 133 -6.15 -23.54 8.73
CA LEU A 133 -6.59 -22.16 8.72
C LEU A 133 -6.70 -21.68 7.28
N VAL A 134 -7.81 -21.04 6.91
CA VAL A 134 -8.04 -20.48 5.59
C VAL A 134 -8.50 -19.04 5.68
N ASP A 135 -8.09 -18.21 4.72
CA ASP A 135 -8.53 -16.83 4.59
C ASP A 135 -9.94 -16.73 3.99
N LYS A 136 -10.42 -15.49 3.77
CA LYS A 136 -11.71 -15.20 3.13
C LYS A 136 -11.88 -15.82 1.73
N ASN A 137 -10.79 -16.17 1.07
CA ASN A 137 -10.77 -16.79 -0.26
C ASN A 137 -10.61 -18.32 -0.18
N GLY A 138 -10.56 -18.90 1.02
CA GLY A 138 -10.32 -20.33 1.21
C GLY A 138 -8.87 -20.75 1.01
N THR A 139 -7.94 -19.80 0.84
CA THR A 139 -6.52 -20.07 0.68
C THR A 139 -5.92 -20.40 2.04
N PRO A 140 -5.12 -21.47 2.17
CA PRO A 140 -4.46 -21.79 3.43
C PRO A 140 -3.59 -20.62 3.91
N VAL A 141 -3.89 -20.13 5.11
CA VAL A 141 -3.04 -19.16 5.81
C VAL A 141 -1.78 -19.91 6.25
N LYS A 142 -0.61 -19.37 5.92
CA LYS A 142 0.69 -19.94 6.30
C LYS A 142 1.25 -19.18 7.52
N PRO A 143 1.09 -19.70 8.75
CA PRO A 143 1.34 -18.91 9.96
C PRO A 143 2.80 -18.55 10.26
N TRP A 144 3.80 -18.80 9.39
CA TRP A 144 5.22 -18.51 9.73
C TRP A 144 6.22 -18.31 8.55
N ALA A 145 5.81 -17.94 7.34
CA ALA A 145 6.74 -17.87 6.20
C ALA A 145 7.88 -16.81 6.26
N LYS A 146 8.03 -16.03 7.35
CA LYS A 146 9.18 -15.14 7.54
C LYS A 146 10.30 -15.67 8.45
N ALA A 147 10.13 -16.81 9.14
CA ALA A 147 11.21 -17.39 9.94
C ALA A 147 11.03 -18.90 10.16
N ALA A 148 11.69 -19.75 9.35
CA ALA A 148 12.43 -20.95 9.80
C ALA A 148 12.78 -21.87 8.63
N ARG A 149 14.01 -22.39 8.62
CA ARG A 149 14.43 -23.54 7.82
C ARG A 149 13.98 -24.84 8.49
N SER A 150 12.69 -25.12 8.54
CA SER A 150 12.20 -26.39 9.10
C SER A 150 11.01 -26.91 8.30
N SER A 151 11.22 -28.02 7.60
CA SER A 151 10.25 -28.67 6.70
C SER A 151 9.12 -29.43 7.44
N THR A 152 8.80 -29.02 8.66
CA THR A 152 7.81 -29.74 9.48
C THR A 152 6.61 -28.84 9.74
N PRO A 153 5.40 -29.19 9.25
CA PRO A 153 4.21 -28.41 9.54
C PRO A 153 3.92 -28.43 11.06
N PRO A 154 3.37 -27.34 11.64
CA PRO A 154 3.04 -27.29 13.05
C PRO A 154 1.96 -28.33 13.38
N ARG A 155 2.24 -29.19 14.36
CA ARG A 155 1.29 -30.16 14.91
C ARG A 155 0.51 -29.51 16.07
N LEU A 156 -0.79 -29.30 15.90
CA LEU A 156 -1.70 -28.98 16.99
C LEU A 156 -2.07 -30.27 17.73
N TRP A 157 -1.73 -30.37 19.02
CA TRP A 157 -2.05 -31.53 19.85
C TRP A 157 -3.51 -31.47 20.29
N ILE A 158 -4.38 -32.28 19.68
CA ILE A 158 -5.74 -32.52 20.16
C ILE A 158 -5.70 -33.83 20.97
N LYS A 159 -6.12 -33.78 22.23
CA LYS A 159 -6.14 -34.95 23.14
C LYS A 159 -7.10 -36.01 22.58
N THR A 160 -6.59 -37.22 22.39
CA THR A 160 -7.36 -38.42 22.02
C THR A 160 -8.38 -38.74 23.11
N ALA A 161 -9.66 -38.81 22.78
CA ALA A 161 -10.66 -39.48 23.62
C ALA A 161 -10.80 -40.93 23.14
N HIS A 162 -10.37 -41.88 23.96
CA HIS A 162 -10.69 -43.30 23.74
C HIS A 162 -12.10 -43.55 24.28
N ARG A 163 -12.98 -44.15 23.45
CA ARG A 163 -14.21 -44.78 23.97
C ARG A 163 -13.88 -46.22 24.34
N CYS A 164 -14.25 -46.60 25.57
CA CYS A 164 -14.29 -47.99 26.05
C CYS A 164 -15.41 -48.77 25.36
#